data_AF-A0A2D7ML84-F1
#
_entry.id   AF-A0A2D7ML84-F1
#
_cell.length_a   1.000
_cell.length_b   1.000
_cell.length_c   1.000
_cell.angle_alpha   90.00
_cell.angle_beta   90.00
_cell.angle_gamma   90.00
#
_symmetry.space_group_name_H-M   'P 1'
#
loop_
_entity.id
_entity.type
_entity.pdbx_description
1 polymer ?
#
loop_
_entity_poly.entity_id
_entity_poly.type
_entity_poly.pdbx_seq_one_letter_code
_entity_poly.pdbx_strand_id
1 'polypeptide(L)' 'MNVLLLLIPVSLMLGLIGLGFCVWTVRSDQYRDPEGDARRILDTRYDAAPKPPADERKTPPRKR' A
#
# COMPACT_ATOMS: atom_id res chain seq x y z
N MET A 1 18.75 29.47 28.12
CA MET A 1 17.36 29.30 27.64
C MET A 1 17.16 29.53 26.13
N ASN A 2 18.21 29.59 25.28
CA ASN A 2 18.04 29.77 23.83
C ASN A 2 17.61 28.52 23.07
N VAL A 3 17.91 27.32 23.58
CA VAL A 3 17.68 26.09 22.83
C VAL A 3 16.17 25.81 22.64
N LEU A 4 15.34 26.19 23.62
CA LEU A 4 13.88 26.05 23.51
C LEU A 4 13.31 26.85 22.31
N LEU A 5 13.88 28.02 22.01
CA LEU A 5 13.47 28.84 20.85
C LEU A 5 13.73 28.14 19.52
N LEU A 6 14.67 27.19 19.46
CA LEU A 6 14.94 26.35 18.29
C LEU A 6 14.10 25.06 18.32
N LEU A 7 14.03 24.39 19.48
CA LEU A 7 13.39 23.08 19.60
C LEU A 7 11.86 23.14 19.43
N ILE A 8 11.22 24.20 19.93
CA ILE A 8 9.76 24.37 19.80
C ILE A 8 9.33 24.44 18.32
N PRO A 9 9.87 25.35 17.48
CA PRO A 9 9.45 25.42 16.08
C PRO A 9 9.86 24.17 15.29
N VAL A 10 11.02 23.57 15.58
CA VAL A 10 11.46 22.32 14.93
C VAL A 10 10.49 21.17 15.25
N SER A 11 10.09 21.03 16.52
CA SER A 11 9.13 20.00 16.94
C SER A 11 7.76 20.20 16.29
N LEU A 12 7.27 21.44 16.23
CA LEU A 12 6.01 21.75 15.55
C LEU A 12 6.07 21.46 14.04
N MET A 13 7.18 21.81 13.37
CA MET A 13 7.39 21.49 11.97
C MET A 13 7.41 19.97 11.73
N LEU A 14 8.13 19.20 12.56
CA LEU A 14 8.12 17.74 12.46
C LEU A 14 6.71 17.17 12.66
N GLY A 15 5.95 17.70 13.62
CA GLY A 15 4.56 17.30 13.83
C GLY A 15 3.67 17.57 12.62
N LEU A 16 3.80 18.76 12.02
CA LEU A 16 3.06 19.13 10.80
C LEU A 16 3.46 18.28 9.59
N ILE A 17 4.75 17.99 9.42
CA ILE A 17 5.24 17.11 8.36
C ILE A 17 4.68 15.70 8.53
N GLY A 18 4.74 15.15 9.75
CA GLY A 18 4.18 13.83 10.05
C GLY A 18 2.67 13.76 9.80
N LEU A 19 1.93 14.79 10.22
CA LEU A 19 0.49 14.89 9.98
C LEU A 19 0.18 14.99 8.48
N GLY A 20 0.88 15.86 7.76
CA GLY A 20 0.71 16.03 6.31
C GLY A 20 1.03 14.75 5.54
N PHE A 21 2.08 14.04 5.95
CA PHE A 21 2.42 12.74 5.37
C PHE A 21 1.34 11.69 5.64
N CYS A 22 0.82 11.61 6.87
CA CYS A 22 -0.27 10.71 7.22
C CYS A 22 -1.55 10.98 6.42
N VAL A 23 -1.92 12.26 6.25
CA VAL A 23 -3.08 12.63 5.41
C VAL A 23 -2.83 12.28 3.95
N TRP A 24 -1.60 12.46 3.44
CA TRP A 24 -1.24 12.07 2.08
C TRP A 24 -1.33 10.56 1.85
N THR A 25 -0.85 9.73 2.80
CA THR A 25 -0.95 8.27 2.65
C THR A 25 -2.40 7.81 2.61
N VAL A 26 -3.26 8.33 3.49
CA VAL A 26 -4.70 7.97 3.50
C VAL A 26 -5.41 8.43 2.23
N ARG A 27 -5.05 9.60 1.68
CA ARG A 27 -5.64 10.12 0.43
C ARG A 27 -5.09 9.45 -0.81
N SER A 28 -3.88 8.91 -0.75
CA SER A 28 -3.36 8.09 -1.84
C SER A 28 -4.13 6.77 -1.86
N ASP A 29 -4.58 6.33 -3.04
CA ASP A 29 -5.39 5.11 -3.27
C ASP A 29 -4.65 3.80 -2.89
N GLN A 30 -3.57 3.90 -2.10
CA GLN A 30 -2.73 2.83 -1.54
C GLN A 30 -3.53 1.83 -0.69
N TYR A 31 -4.67 2.24 -0.11
CA TYR A 31 -5.49 1.40 0.78
C TYR A 31 -6.80 0.94 0.13
N ARG A 32 -6.83 0.81 -1.20
CA ARG A 32 -8.06 0.45 -1.92
C ARG A 32 -8.47 -1.02 -1.80
N ASP A 33 -7.52 -1.93 -1.52
CA ASP A 33 -7.80 -3.36 -1.40
C ASP A 33 -7.12 -4.06 -0.20
N PRO A 34 -7.21 -3.52 1.04
CA PRO A 34 -6.66 -4.17 2.22
C PRO A 34 -7.34 -5.51 2.52
N GLU A 35 -8.63 -5.65 2.17
CA GLU A 35 -9.38 -6.89 2.34
C GLU A 35 -8.98 -7.98 1.33
N GLY A 36 -8.68 -7.62 0.08
CA GLY A 36 -8.27 -8.57 -0.94
C GLY A 36 -6.89 -9.17 -0.67
N ASP A 37 -5.95 -8.39 -0.15
CA ASP A 37 -4.64 -8.93 0.28
C ASP A 37 -4.78 -9.88 1.47
N ALA A 38 -5.60 -9.54 2.47
CA ALA A 38 -5.88 -10.43 3.59
C ALA A 38 -6.61 -11.72 3.17
N ARG A 39 -7.47 -11.66 2.15
CA ARG A 39 -8.14 -12.85 1.60
C ARG A 39 -7.18 -13.70 0.76
N ARG A 40 -6.23 -13.11 0.04
CA ARG A 40 -5.24 -13.86 -0.75
C ARG A 40 -4.29 -14.67 0.11
N ILE A 41 -3.88 -14.16 1.28
CA ILE A 41 -2.97 -14.91 2.16
C ILE A 41 -3.64 -16.12 2.85
N LEU A 42 -4.98 -16.14 2.88
CA LEU A 42 -5.77 -17.27 3.36
C LEU A 42 -6.24 -18.19 2.22
N ASP A 43 -5.91 -17.88 0.96
CA ASP A 43 -6.30 -18.68 -0.20
C ASP A 43 -5.38 -19.91 -0.34
N THR A 44 -5.88 -21.07 0.07
CA THR A 44 -5.13 -22.34 0.08
C THR A 44 -5.09 -23.06 -1.27
N ARG A 45 -5.71 -22.50 -2.33
CA ARG A 45 -5.87 -23.17 -3.64
C ARG A 45 -4.55 -23.58 -4.31
N TYR A 46 -3.43 -22.94 -3.94
CA TYR A 46 -2.11 -23.20 -4.51
C TYR A 46 -1.06 -23.59 -3.46
N ASP A 47 -1.47 -23.99 -2.25
CA ASP A 47 -0.54 -24.41 -1.19
C ASP A 47 0.20 -25.71 -1.55
N ALA A 48 -0.50 -26.65 -2.20
CA ALA A 48 0.03 -27.96 -2.55
C ALA A 48 0.89 -27.94 -3.84
N ALA A 49 0.60 -27.03 -4.77
CA ALA A 49 1.34 -26.85 -6.01
C ALA A 49 1.12 -25.44 -6.58
N PRO A 50 2.16 -24.81 -7.18
CA PRO A 50 2.05 -23.47 -7.75
C PRO A 50 1.05 -23.42 -8.90
N LYS A 51 0.48 -22.24 -9.15
CA LYS A 51 -0.48 -22.02 -10.23
C LYS A 51 0.12 -22.44 -11.58
N PRO A 52 -0.54 -23.31 -12.36
CA PRO A 52 -0.04 -23.71 -13.66
C PRO A 52 0.04 -22.47 -14.58
N PRO A 53 1.07 -22.38 -15.44
CA PRO A 53 1.21 -21.28 -16.37
C PRO A 53 -0.05 -21.14 -17.21
N ALA A 54 -0.51 -19.91 -17.43
CA ALA A 54 -1.69 -19.65 -18.23
C ALA A 54 -1.48 -20.24 -19.64
N ASP A 55 -2.37 -21.14 -20.04
CA ASP A 55 -2.32 -21.73 -21.38
C ASP A 55 -2.79 -20.69 -22.40
N GLU A 56 -1.85 -19.91 -22.93
CA GLU A 56 -2.10 -18.88 -23.95
C GLU A 56 -2.84 -19.44 -25.17
N ARG A 57 -2.77 -20.76 -25.41
CA ARG A 57 -3.46 -21.44 -26.53
C ARG A 57 -4.98 -21.47 -26.40
N LYS A 58 -5.54 -21.32 -25.20
CA LYS A 58 -6.99 -21.34 -24.96
C LYS A 58 -7.64 -19.96 -24.94
N THR A 59 -6.85 -18.90 -25.07
CA THR A 59 -7.38 -17.52 -25.05
C THR A 59 -7.89 -17.17 -26.44
N PRO A 60 -9.19 -16.90 -26.64
CA PRO A 60 -9.68 -16.45 -27.93
C PRO A 60 -8.98 -15.14 -28.31
N PRO A 61 -8.65 -14.92 -29.61
CA PRO A 61 -7.94 -13.74 -30.04
C PRO A 61 -8.71 -12.51 -29.58
N ARG A 62 -8.04 -11.68 -28.76
CA ARG A 62 -8.56 -10.40 -28.30
C ARG A 62 -8.80 -9.53 -29.54
N LYS A 63 -10.06 -9.45 -29.99
CA LYS A 63 -10.47 -8.57 -31.09
C LYS A 63 -10.03 -7.15 -30.71
N ARG A 64 -9.06 -6.63 -31.46
CA ARG A 64 -8.66 -5.22 -31.44
C ARG A 64 -9.79 -4.35 -31.98
#